data_AF-A0A1H3XYA8-F1
#
_entry.id   AF-A0A1H3XYA8-F1
#
_cell.length_a   1.000
_cell.length_b   1.000
_cell.length_c   1.000
_cell.angle_alpha   90.00
_cell.angle_beta   90.00
_cell.angle_gamma   90.00
#
_symmetry.space_group_name_H-M   'P 1'
#
loop_
_entity.id
_entity.type
_entity.pdbx_description
1 polymer ?
#
loop_
_entity_poly.entity_id
_entity_poly.type
_entity_poly.pdbx_seq_one_letter_code
_entity_poly.pdbx_strand_id
1 'polypeptide(L)'
;MKWMPLFVLATSCLSLQSQAQYINNQNTLQPSSNFYISGTAQSNTLKTFAGTSAGGTAHFHLSNGDGNQQANLRWTQVLAGLEDANNVGSDFRLYRYSNTGTYLGPALTIERATGNTTITGTPGPSW
;
A
#
# COMPACT_ATOMS: atom_id res chain seq x y z
N MET A 1 -16.83 -54.91 44.47
CA MET A 1 -17.01 -53.45 44.63
C MET A 1 -16.21 -52.76 43.56
N LYS A 2 -16.90 -51.94 42.75
CA LYS A 2 -16.47 -51.43 41.45
C LYS A 2 -15.53 -50.23 41.63
N TRP A 3 -14.33 -50.29 41.04
CA TRP A 3 -13.47 -49.13 40.86
C TRP A 3 -14.01 -48.29 39.70
N MET A 4 -14.17 -46.98 39.90
CA MET A 4 -14.41 -46.01 38.82
C MET A 4 -13.42 -44.86 38.98
N PRO A 5 -12.59 -44.56 37.97
CA PRO A 5 -11.70 -43.41 37.99
C PRO A 5 -12.51 -42.12 37.80
N LEU A 6 -12.25 -41.14 38.67
CA LEU A 6 -12.76 -39.77 38.53
C LEU A 6 -12.05 -39.12 37.34
N PHE A 7 -12.77 -38.98 36.22
CA PHE A 7 -12.26 -38.30 35.03
C PHE A 7 -12.37 -36.79 35.24
N VAL A 8 -11.22 -36.11 35.32
CA VAL A 8 -11.13 -34.65 35.45
C VAL A 8 -11.57 -34.01 34.14
N LEU A 9 -12.67 -33.27 34.16
CA LEU A 9 -13.06 -32.40 33.06
C LEU A 9 -12.45 -31.01 33.31
N ALA A 10 -11.28 -30.76 32.75
CA ALA A 10 -10.72 -29.41 32.70
C ALA A 10 -11.54 -28.61 31.67
N THR A 11 -12.45 -27.77 32.16
CA THR A 11 -13.20 -26.84 31.32
C THR A 11 -12.22 -25.82 30.76
N SER A 12 -11.73 -26.04 29.54
CA SER A 12 -10.93 -25.07 28.82
C SER A 12 -11.79 -23.82 28.60
N CYS A 13 -11.37 -22.71 29.20
CA CYS A 13 -11.89 -21.39 28.88
C CYS A 13 -11.52 -21.10 27.42
N LEU A 14 -12.44 -21.38 26.49
CA LEU A 14 -12.40 -20.82 25.15
C LEU A 14 -12.77 -19.34 25.30
N SER A 15 -11.77 -18.48 25.50
CA SER A 15 -11.99 -17.05 25.35
C SER A 15 -12.31 -16.80 23.87
N LEU A 16 -13.55 -16.41 23.59
CA LEU A 16 -13.87 -15.69 22.37
C LEU A 16 -13.01 -14.42 22.38
N GLN A 17 -11.88 -14.44 21.68
CA GLN A 17 -11.16 -13.22 21.40
C GLN A 17 -12.06 -12.37 20.51
N SER A 18 -12.70 -11.37 21.12
CA SER A 18 -13.22 -10.20 20.41
C SER A 18 -12.12 -9.73 19.46
N GLN A 19 -12.37 -9.78 18.15
CA GLN A 19 -11.50 -9.15 17.16
C GLN A 19 -11.27 -7.71 17.60
N ALA A 20 -10.01 -7.31 17.73
CA ALA A 20 -9.68 -5.96 18.16
C ALA A 20 -10.44 -4.96 17.27
N GLN A 21 -11.29 -4.12 17.87
CA GLN A 21 -12.08 -3.10 17.16
C GLN A 21 -11.21 -1.91 16.69
N TYR A 22 -9.90 -1.97 16.91
CA TYR A 22 -8.93 -0.95 16.56
C TYR A 22 -7.59 -1.59 16.24
N ILE A 23 -6.83 -0.97 15.34
CA ILE A 23 -5.43 -1.33 15.10
C ILE A 23 -4.62 -0.83 16.30
N ASN A 24 -3.89 -1.72 16.96
CA ASN A 24 -2.97 -1.35 18.03
C ASN A 24 -1.67 -0.75 17.46
N ASN A 25 -1.27 0.41 17.97
CA ASN A 25 0.05 0.99 17.74
C ASN A 25 1.07 0.12 18.48
N GLN A 26 1.65 -0.85 17.78
CA GLN A 26 2.66 -1.72 18.35
C GLN A 26 4.02 -1.03 18.37
N ASN A 27 4.67 -1.04 19.53
CA ASN A 27 6.00 -0.43 19.74
C ASN A 27 7.14 -1.32 19.21
N THR A 28 6.82 -2.47 18.60
CA THR A 28 7.76 -3.36 17.93
C THR A 28 7.49 -3.36 16.43
N LEU A 29 8.54 -3.31 15.60
CA LEU A 29 8.42 -3.40 14.14
C LEU A 29 7.50 -4.57 13.77
N GLN A 30 6.34 -4.28 13.19
CA GLN A 30 5.47 -5.37 12.75
C GLN A 30 6.05 -5.97 11.46
N PRO A 31 6.20 -7.30 11.35
CA PRO A 31 6.46 -7.94 10.05
C PRO A 31 5.36 -7.54 9.04
N SER A 32 5.63 -7.64 7.74
CA SER A 32 4.76 -7.18 6.63
C SER A 32 3.27 -7.41 6.91
N SER A 33 2.59 -6.38 7.40
CA SER A 33 1.20 -6.43 7.82
C SER A 33 0.32 -5.66 6.87
N ASN A 34 -0.85 -6.23 6.58
CA ASN A 34 -1.87 -5.59 5.78
C ASN A 34 -2.96 -5.03 6.69
N PHE A 35 -3.47 -3.85 6.32
CA PHE A 35 -4.71 -3.33 6.87
C PHE A 35 -5.72 -3.20 5.73
N TYR A 36 -6.92 -3.73 5.93
CA TYR A 36 -7.97 -3.76 4.93
C TYR A 36 -9.22 -3.06 5.46
N ILE A 37 -9.72 -2.07 4.72
CA ILE A 37 -10.99 -1.40 4.99
C ILE A 37 -11.88 -1.53 3.76
N SER A 38 -13.02 -2.19 3.87
CA SER A 38 -14.03 -2.30 2.79
C SER A 38 -14.96 -1.07 2.71
N GLY A 39 -14.52 0.08 3.22
CA GLY A 39 -15.32 1.30 3.43
C GLY A 39 -14.43 2.55 3.49
N THR A 40 -14.82 3.55 4.27
CA THR A 40 -14.10 4.82 4.35
C THR A 40 -13.03 4.82 5.44
N ALA A 41 -11.80 5.19 5.07
CA ALA A 41 -10.75 5.56 6.02
C ALA A 41 -10.77 7.07 6.24
N GLN A 42 -10.79 7.51 7.49
CA GLN A 42 -10.56 8.92 7.86
C GLN A 42 -9.28 8.99 8.69
N SER A 43 -8.40 9.93 8.35
CA SER A 43 -7.21 10.20 9.13
C SER A 43 -6.90 11.69 9.08
N ASN A 44 -6.40 12.22 10.19
CA ASN A 44 -5.83 13.57 10.21
C ASN A 44 -4.54 13.64 9.38
N THR A 45 -3.74 12.57 9.38
CA THR A 45 -2.51 12.47 8.58
C THR A 45 -2.29 11.05 8.09
N LEU A 46 -1.99 10.89 6.81
CA LEU A 46 -1.51 9.64 6.22
C LEU A 46 -0.08 9.85 5.72
N LYS A 47 0.87 9.06 6.22
CA LYS A 47 2.27 9.06 5.78
C LYS A 47 2.62 7.67 5.27
N THR A 48 3.27 7.60 4.12
CA THR A 48 3.77 6.35 3.55
C THR A 48 5.28 6.45 3.38
N PHE A 49 5.98 5.35 3.67
CA PHE A 49 7.40 5.21 3.41
C PHE A 49 7.63 3.84 2.79
N ALA A 50 8.01 3.82 1.51
CA ALA A 50 8.37 2.60 0.80
C ALA A 50 9.85 2.59 0.40
N GLY A 51 10.60 3.66 0.70
CA GLY A 51 11.95 3.89 0.19
C GLY A 51 11.95 4.38 -1.25
N THR A 52 13.13 4.40 -1.87
CA THR A 52 13.32 4.92 -3.24
C THR A 52 14.13 3.94 -4.09
N SER A 53 13.94 4.01 -5.40
CA SER A 53 14.64 3.17 -6.36
C SER A 53 14.75 3.88 -7.71
N ALA A 54 15.72 3.50 -8.53
CA ALA A 54 15.92 4.09 -9.85
C ALA A 54 14.68 3.95 -10.76
N GLY A 55 13.99 2.80 -10.71
CA GLY A 55 12.76 2.55 -11.48
C GLY A 55 11.50 3.16 -10.89
N GLY A 56 11.57 3.55 -9.62
CA GLY A 56 10.44 4.07 -8.87
C GLY A 56 9.86 3.06 -7.89
N THR A 57 9.58 3.55 -6.69
CA THR A 57 8.92 2.79 -5.64
C THR A 57 7.50 3.32 -5.44
N ALA A 58 6.52 2.42 -5.41
CA ALA A 58 5.12 2.77 -5.26
C ALA A 58 4.76 3.12 -3.82
N HIS A 59 4.01 4.20 -3.65
CA HIS A 59 3.46 4.63 -2.36
C HIS A 59 1.94 4.46 -2.29
N PHE A 60 1.24 4.68 -3.41
CA PHE A 60 -0.21 4.53 -3.51
C PHE A 60 -0.60 3.92 -4.84
N HIS A 61 -1.38 2.85 -4.78
CA HIS A 61 -1.96 2.19 -5.95
C HIS A 61 -3.45 2.50 -6.07
N LEU A 62 -3.89 2.68 -7.32
CA LEU A 62 -5.30 2.71 -7.67
C LEU A 62 -5.53 1.57 -8.67
N SER A 63 -6.44 0.67 -8.34
CA SER A 63 -6.72 -0.55 -9.08
C SER A 63 -8.21 -0.71 -9.38
N ASN A 64 -8.52 -1.52 -10.38
CA ASN A 64 -9.87 -2.00 -10.66
C ASN A 64 -9.97 -3.48 -10.30
N GLY A 65 -10.45 -3.79 -9.09
CA GLY A 65 -10.50 -5.16 -8.54
C GLY A 65 -9.61 -5.32 -7.31
N ASP A 66 -9.19 -6.55 -7.01
CA ASP A 66 -8.27 -6.83 -5.91
C ASP A 66 -6.97 -6.02 -6.10
N GLY A 67 -6.68 -5.15 -5.12
CA GLY A 67 -5.54 -4.24 -5.11
C GLY A 67 -4.18 -4.93 -4.96
N ASN A 68 -4.17 -6.23 -4.65
CA ASN A 68 -2.94 -7.02 -4.62
C ASN A 68 -2.51 -7.58 -5.99
N GLN A 69 -3.34 -7.47 -7.02
CA GLN A 69 -2.99 -8.00 -8.35
C GLN A 69 -2.51 -6.91 -9.30
N GLN A 70 -1.32 -7.12 -9.87
CA GLN A 70 -0.72 -6.19 -10.83
C GLN A 70 -1.63 -5.96 -12.05
N ALA A 71 -2.35 -6.99 -12.51
CA ALA A 71 -3.27 -6.90 -13.65
C ALA A 71 -4.39 -5.86 -13.47
N ASN A 72 -4.72 -5.54 -12.23
CA ASN A 72 -5.78 -4.61 -11.88
C ASN A 72 -5.28 -3.17 -11.72
N LEU A 73 -3.96 -2.92 -11.69
CA LEU A 73 -3.41 -1.58 -11.53
C LEU A 73 -3.85 -0.67 -12.68
N ARG A 74 -4.16 0.58 -12.34
CA ARG A 74 -4.54 1.63 -13.31
C ARG A 74 -3.65 2.85 -13.14
N TRP A 75 -3.46 3.27 -11.90
CA TRP A 75 -2.62 4.40 -11.55
C TRP A 75 -1.75 4.09 -10.35
N THR A 76 -0.56 4.67 -10.30
CA THR A 76 0.30 4.55 -9.13
C THR A 76 1.07 5.83 -8.89
N GLN A 77 1.05 6.31 -7.65
CA GLN A 77 1.90 7.39 -7.17
C GLN A 77 3.24 6.81 -6.76
N VAL A 78 4.32 7.36 -7.30
CA VAL A 78 5.66 6.78 -7.25
C VAL A 78 6.67 7.85 -6.88
N LEU A 79 7.66 7.46 -6.06
CA LEU A 79 8.92 8.17 -5.89
C LEU A 79 10.01 7.46 -6.70
N ALA A 80 10.60 8.14 -7.68
CA ALA A 80 11.54 7.52 -8.63
C ALA A 80 12.86 8.28 -8.77
N GLY A 81 13.96 7.55 -8.68
CA GLY A 81 15.30 8.07 -8.45
C GLY A 81 15.81 7.62 -7.09
N LEU A 82 17.10 7.28 -7.00
CA LEU A 82 17.73 6.98 -5.71
C LEU A 82 18.04 8.29 -4.97
N GLU A 83 17.80 8.34 -3.66
CA GLU A 83 18.20 9.49 -2.84
C GLU A 83 19.72 9.58 -2.76
N ASP A 84 20.24 10.80 -2.89
CA ASP A 84 21.66 11.11 -2.78
C ASP A 84 21.85 12.56 -2.27
N ALA A 85 23.10 12.99 -2.13
CA ALA A 85 23.46 14.35 -1.74
C ALA A 85 23.02 15.40 -2.78
N ASN A 86 23.09 16.67 -2.38
CA ASN A 86 22.91 17.82 -3.28
C ASN A 86 21.55 17.88 -4.01
N ASN A 87 20.48 17.48 -3.33
CA ASN A 87 19.12 17.42 -3.88
C ASN A 87 18.92 16.45 -5.05
N VAL A 88 19.88 15.57 -5.32
CA VAL A 88 19.67 14.41 -6.20
C VAL A 88 18.76 13.44 -5.46
N GLY A 89 17.72 12.94 -6.11
CA GLY A 89 16.79 12.08 -5.41
C GLY A 89 15.56 11.69 -6.18
N SER A 90 14.58 11.24 -5.42
CA SER A 90 13.34 10.73 -5.94
C SER A 90 12.38 11.85 -6.37
N ASP A 91 12.02 11.79 -7.65
CA ASP A 91 11.02 12.63 -8.27
C ASP A 91 9.62 12.06 -8.02
N PHE A 92 8.63 12.95 -7.99
CA PHE A 92 7.24 12.51 -7.96
C PHE A 92 6.81 12.10 -9.36
N ARG A 93 6.25 10.90 -9.49
CA ARG A 93 5.69 10.40 -10.75
C ARG A 93 4.31 9.79 -10.56
N LEU A 94 3.44 10.01 -11.55
CA LEU A 94 2.16 9.33 -11.68
C LEU A 94 2.24 8.33 -12.84
N TYR A 95 2.33 7.05 -12.52
CA TYR A 95 2.41 5.95 -13.49
C TYR A 95 1.02 5.51 -13.91
N ARG A 96 0.88 5.17 -15.20
CA ARG A 96 -0.34 4.62 -15.79
C ARG A 96 -0.13 3.21 -16.34
N TYR A 97 -1.19 2.41 -16.28
CA TYR A 97 -1.15 1.01 -16.66
C TYR A 97 -2.29 0.67 -17.64
N SER A 98 -2.07 -0.34 -18.46
CA SER A 98 -3.07 -0.88 -19.39
C SER A 98 -4.19 -1.63 -18.64
N ASN A 99 -5.20 -2.07 -19.38
CA ASN A 99 -6.28 -2.89 -18.83
C ASN A 99 -5.80 -4.23 -18.24
N THR A 100 -4.60 -4.68 -18.62
CA THR A 100 -3.94 -5.90 -18.15
C THR A 100 -2.81 -5.62 -17.15
N GLY A 101 -2.70 -4.39 -16.63
CA GLY A 101 -1.68 -4.02 -15.65
C GLY A 101 -0.27 -3.81 -16.22
N THR A 102 -0.13 -3.72 -17.55
CA THR A 102 1.15 -3.42 -18.19
C THR A 102 1.49 -1.95 -18.00
N TYR A 103 2.71 -1.63 -17.56
CA TYR A 103 3.15 -0.25 -17.42
C TYR A 103 3.20 0.47 -18.76
N LEU A 104 2.61 1.66 -18.85
CA LEU A 104 2.52 2.47 -20.07
C LEU A 104 3.38 3.74 -20.02
N GLY A 105 4.14 3.96 -18.95
CA GLY A 105 4.93 5.17 -18.73
C GLY A 105 4.33 6.12 -17.68
N PRO A 106 5.06 7.21 -17.34
CA PRO A 106 4.55 8.26 -16.47
C PRO A 106 3.62 9.19 -17.25
N ALA A 107 2.44 9.48 -16.69
CA ALA A 107 1.56 10.55 -17.18
C ALA A 107 1.99 11.93 -16.68
N LEU A 108 2.59 11.97 -15.48
CA LEU A 108 3.11 13.17 -14.84
C LEU A 108 4.46 12.82 -14.20
N THR A 109 5.43 13.69 -14.39
CA THR A 109 6.72 13.71 -13.68
C THR A 109 6.94 15.11 -13.13
N ILE A 110 7.32 15.20 -11.85
CA ILE A 110 7.76 16.45 -11.21
C ILE A 110 9.13 16.21 -10.60
N GLU A 111 10.14 16.90 -11.12
CA GLU A 111 11.50 16.85 -10.59
C GLU A 111 11.56 17.50 -9.21
N ARG A 112 12.04 16.77 -8.20
CA ARG A 112 12.06 17.31 -6.82
C ARG A 112 13.00 18.51 -6.70
N ALA A 113 14.15 18.46 -7.36
CA ALA A 113 15.20 19.46 -7.22
C ALA A 113 14.86 20.80 -7.91
N THR A 114 14.15 20.74 -9.03
CA THR A 114 13.93 21.89 -9.94
C THR A 114 12.47 22.32 -10.00
N GLY A 115 11.52 21.44 -9.65
CA GLY A 115 10.09 21.64 -9.87
C GLY A 115 9.66 21.46 -11.33
N ASN A 116 10.57 21.07 -12.23
CA ASN A 116 10.25 20.85 -13.62
C ASN A 116 9.14 19.80 -13.74
N THR A 117 8.08 20.17 -14.45
CA THR A 117 6.88 19.36 -14.57
C THR A 117 6.69 18.94 -16.02
N THR A 118 6.57 17.63 -16.24
CA THR A 118 6.26 17.05 -17.55
C THR A 118 4.91 16.34 -17.47
N ILE A 119 3.98 16.72 -18.34
CA ILE A 119 2.72 16.00 -18.56
C ILE A 119 2.82 15.30 -19.91
N THR A 120 2.56 14.00 -19.95
CA THR A 120 2.63 13.21 -21.18
C THR A 120 1.24 12.75 -21.62
N GLY A 121 1.10 12.59 -22.94
CA GLY A 121 -0.16 12.25 -23.58
C GLY A 121 -0.54 13.28 -24.64
N THR A 122 -1.23 12.83 -25.67
CA THR A 122 -1.78 13.72 -26.70
C THR A 122 -3.17 14.16 -26.23
N PRO A 123 -3.52 15.45 -26.30
CA PRO A 123 -4.90 15.88 -26.11
C PRO A 123 -5.80 15.05 -27.04
N GLY A 124 -6.82 14.42 -26.47
CA GLY A 124 -7.88 13.83 -27.27
C GLY A 124 -8.58 14.89 -28.10
N PRO A 125 -9.31 14.52 -29.15
CA PRO A 125 -10.14 15.48 -29.88
C PRO A 125 -11.02 16.25 -28.90
N SER A 126 -10.99 17.58 -28.99
CA SER A 126 -11.97 18.43 -28.33
C SER A 126 -13.31 18.17 -29.01
N TRP A 127 -14.19 17.45 -28.34
CA TRP A 127 -15.60 17.39 -28.71
C TRP A 127 -16.32 18.63 -28.18
#